data_AF-A0A2V4AZV3-F1
#
_entry.id   AF-A0A2V4AZV3-F1
#
_cell.length_a   1.000
_cell.length_b   1.000
_cell.length_c   1.000
_cell.angle_alpha   90.00
_cell.angle_beta   90.00
_cell.angle_gamma   90.00
#
_symmetry.space_group_name_H-M   'P 1'
#
loop_
_entity.id
_entity.type
_entity.pdbx_description
1 polymer ?
#
loop_
_entity_poly.entity_id
_entity_poly.type
_entity_poly.pdbx_seq_one_letter_code
_entity_poly.pdbx_strand_id
1 'polypeptide(L)'
;MSGRPDGRAERWRAHRAARRAAFVDAAFRALDRHGPDAGMAEIAREAGVSKPRLYRHFADKAELHAAVAERTSALVCDRLRGAMHDSASPAARLRAAIRAYVGVLAEHPGVFRFVRAGRLGGQPGADCEAAAGVVATLLRGQLHAFGIDSPAAAPWAHGLVGAVEAAGAWWLDQDDMPQEAFVEHLTVLVGGAVNAALRSVGVPPEGREPTRQTREDDHDHSRSPA
;
A
#
# COMPACT_ATOMS: atom_id res chain seq x y z
N MET A 1 19.52 -28.24 -31.21
CA MET A 1 19.29 -29.11 -30.03
C MET A 1 18.90 -28.21 -28.86
N SER A 2 17.60 -28.09 -28.57
CA SER A 2 17.09 -27.27 -27.47
C SER A 2 16.83 -28.17 -26.27
N GLY A 3 17.59 -27.99 -25.19
CA GLY A 3 17.45 -28.77 -23.96
C GLY A 3 16.15 -28.39 -23.25
N ARG A 4 15.27 -29.37 -23.02
CA ARG A 4 14.06 -29.20 -22.19
C ARG A 4 14.46 -28.64 -20.81
N PRO A 5 13.72 -27.66 -20.24
CA PRO A 5 14.00 -27.16 -18.90
C PRO A 5 13.91 -28.31 -17.91
N ASP A 6 14.93 -28.46 -17.08
CA ASP A 6 15.09 -29.59 -16.19
C ASP A 6 14.07 -29.52 -15.04
N GLY A 7 12.89 -30.12 -15.21
CA GLY A 7 11.75 -29.99 -14.30
C GLY A 7 12.01 -30.46 -12.86
N ARG A 8 13.15 -31.11 -12.57
CA ARG A 8 13.62 -31.35 -11.20
C ARG A 8 14.17 -30.10 -10.54
N ALA A 9 14.93 -29.27 -11.27
CA ALA A 9 15.48 -28.03 -10.76
C ALA A 9 14.38 -26.98 -10.50
N GLU A 10 13.32 -26.98 -11.29
CA GLU A 10 12.15 -26.13 -11.09
C GLU A 10 11.33 -26.58 -9.87
N ARG A 11 11.02 -27.88 -9.75
CA ARG A 11 10.34 -28.44 -8.56
C ARG A 11 11.13 -28.21 -7.27
N TRP A 12 12.45 -28.33 -7.31
CA TRP A 12 13.30 -28.07 -6.15
C TRP A 12 13.29 -26.59 -5.74
N ARG A 13 13.34 -25.67 -6.71
CA ARG A 13 13.21 -24.22 -6.48
C ARG A 13 11.84 -23.88 -5.89
N ALA A 14 10.76 -24.41 -6.46
CA ALA A 14 9.41 -24.23 -5.94
C ALA A 14 9.26 -24.78 -4.52
N HIS A 15 9.80 -25.97 -4.23
CA HIS A 15 9.77 -26.54 -2.88
C HIS A 15 10.54 -25.67 -1.87
N ARG A 16 11.72 -25.16 -2.25
CA ARG A 16 12.49 -24.25 -1.40
C ARG A 16 11.76 -22.93 -1.15
N ALA A 17 11.13 -22.36 -2.18
CA ALA A 17 10.34 -21.14 -2.05
C ALA A 17 9.13 -21.34 -1.13
N ALA A 18 8.37 -22.44 -1.31
CA ALA A 18 7.24 -22.79 -0.44
C ALA A 18 7.69 -22.99 1.02
N ARG A 19 8.84 -23.64 1.23
CA ARG A 19 9.39 -23.80 2.58
C ARG A 19 9.81 -22.47 3.20
N ARG A 20 10.42 -21.59 2.41
CA ARG A 20 10.77 -20.23 2.86
C ARG A 20 9.52 -19.45 3.25
N ALA A 21 8.48 -19.46 2.43
CA ALA A 21 7.20 -18.80 2.74
C ALA A 21 6.61 -19.29 4.06
N ALA A 22 6.60 -20.61 4.31
CA ALA A 22 6.13 -21.17 5.57
C ALA A 22 6.93 -20.69 6.80
N PHE A 23 8.22 -20.41 6.65
CA PHE A 23 9.03 -19.82 7.71
C PHE A 23 8.76 -18.34 7.91
N VAL A 24 8.48 -17.59 6.84
CA VAL A 24 8.03 -16.19 6.95
C VAL A 24 6.67 -16.12 7.65
N ASP A 25 5.74 -17.03 7.34
CA ASP A 25 4.46 -17.13 8.04
C ASP A 25 4.64 -17.45 9.53
N ALA A 26 5.57 -18.33 9.86
CA ALA A 26 5.91 -18.61 11.25
C ALA A 26 6.54 -17.40 11.94
N ALA A 27 7.39 -16.65 11.25
CA ALA A 27 7.94 -15.41 11.77
C ALA A 27 6.85 -14.38 12.05
N PHE A 28 5.91 -14.23 11.12
CA PHE A 28 4.75 -13.36 11.27
C PHE A 28 3.93 -13.71 12.53
N ARG A 29 3.58 -15.00 12.70
CA ARG A 29 2.87 -15.47 13.90
C ARG A 29 3.70 -15.35 15.19
N ALA A 30 5.02 -15.45 15.12
CA ALA A 30 5.88 -15.26 16.28
C ALA A 30 5.90 -13.80 16.71
N LEU A 31 5.98 -12.87 15.75
CA LEU A 31 5.94 -11.41 15.99
C LEU A 31 4.58 -10.97 16.55
N ASP A 32 3.47 -11.54 16.08
CA ASP A 32 2.14 -11.26 16.64
C ASP A 32 2.01 -11.71 18.11
N ARG A 33 2.63 -12.84 18.48
CA ARG A 33 2.53 -13.38 19.85
C ARG A 33 3.55 -12.83 20.82
N HIS A 34 4.75 -12.53 20.35
CA HIS A 34 5.89 -12.19 21.21
C HIS A 34 6.37 -10.75 21.05
N GLY A 35 5.74 -9.99 20.14
CA GLY A 35 6.12 -8.61 19.86
C GLY A 35 7.29 -8.50 18.88
N PRO A 36 7.73 -7.26 18.59
CA PRO A 36 8.73 -6.98 17.56
C PRO A 36 10.12 -7.54 17.86
N ASP A 37 10.42 -7.88 19.10
CA ASP A 37 11.72 -8.41 19.52
C ASP A 37 11.83 -9.94 19.39
N ALA A 38 10.80 -10.61 18.84
CA ALA A 38 10.83 -12.05 18.60
C ALA A 38 12.09 -12.44 17.80
N GLY A 39 12.92 -13.29 18.41
CA GLY A 39 14.17 -13.73 17.82
C GLY A 39 14.02 -15.02 17.02
N MET A 40 15.15 -15.49 16.48
CA MET A 40 15.21 -16.75 15.73
C MET A 40 14.76 -17.97 16.55
N ALA A 41 14.78 -17.88 17.88
CA ALA A 41 14.31 -18.95 18.77
C ALA A 41 12.80 -19.11 18.71
N GLU A 42 12.08 -18.00 18.88
CA GLU A 42 10.63 -17.93 18.84
C GLU A 42 10.12 -18.34 17.46
N ILE A 43 10.78 -17.87 16.40
CA ILE A 43 10.44 -18.20 15.01
C ILE A 43 10.66 -19.68 14.71
N ALA A 44 11.79 -20.26 15.13
CA ALA A 44 12.07 -21.68 14.93
C ALA A 44 11.05 -22.56 15.67
N ARG A 45 10.71 -22.19 16.91
CA ARG A 45 9.66 -22.86 17.70
C ARG A 45 8.31 -22.77 17.00
N GLU A 46 7.96 -21.60 16.47
CA GLU A 46 6.71 -21.38 15.75
C GLU A 46 6.62 -22.11 14.41
N ALA A 47 7.77 -22.32 13.77
CA ALA A 47 7.90 -23.10 12.55
C ALA A 47 7.98 -24.62 12.79
N GLY A 48 8.07 -25.07 14.06
CA GLY A 48 8.25 -26.48 14.40
C GLY A 48 9.59 -27.05 13.91
N VAL A 49 10.65 -26.23 13.85
CA VAL A 49 11.97 -26.64 13.39
C VAL A 49 13.07 -26.23 14.36
N SER A 50 14.26 -26.83 14.23
CA SER A 50 15.43 -26.39 14.98
C SER A 50 16.00 -25.07 14.42
N LYS A 51 16.63 -24.26 15.27
CA LYS A 51 17.33 -23.03 14.86
C LYS A 51 18.29 -23.26 13.68
N PRO A 52 19.18 -24.29 13.67
CA PRO A 52 20.07 -24.54 12.54
C PRO A 52 19.34 -24.81 11.22
N ARG A 53 18.14 -25.41 11.26
CA ARG A 53 17.35 -25.68 10.06
C ARG A 53 16.77 -24.39 9.50
N LEU A 54 16.37 -23.44 10.34
CA LEU A 54 15.91 -22.12 9.94
C LEU A 54 17.05 -21.30 9.28
N TYR A 55 18.25 -21.31 9.88
CA TYR A 55 19.44 -20.65 9.34
C TYR A 55 19.87 -21.14 7.95
N ARG A 56 19.48 -22.36 7.53
CA ARG A 56 19.75 -22.84 6.16
C ARG A 56 18.92 -22.14 5.09
N HIS A 57 17.89 -21.40 5.49
CA HIS A 57 16.98 -20.70 4.59
C HIS A 57 17.12 -19.18 4.65
N PHE A 58 17.73 -18.65 5.70
CA PHE A 58 18.02 -17.22 5.87
C PHE A 58 19.48 -17.11 6.30
N ALA A 59 20.31 -16.53 5.43
CA ALA A 59 21.73 -16.33 5.64
C ALA A 59 22.00 -15.44 6.86
N ASP A 60 21.13 -14.45 7.09
CA ASP A 60 21.21 -13.53 8.21
C ASP A 60 19.82 -13.00 8.64
N LYS A 61 19.83 -12.12 9.65
CA LYS A 61 18.62 -11.46 10.15
C LYS A 61 18.04 -10.47 9.12
N ALA A 62 18.89 -9.85 8.30
CA ALA A 62 18.47 -8.91 7.26
C ALA A 62 17.59 -9.57 6.20
N GLU A 63 17.97 -10.78 5.77
CA GLU A 63 17.23 -11.55 4.79
C GLU A 63 15.83 -11.96 5.30
N LEU A 64 15.74 -12.26 6.60
CA LEU A 64 14.46 -12.50 7.25
C LEU A 64 13.62 -11.22 7.36
N HIS A 65 14.22 -10.08 7.73
CA HIS A 65 13.54 -8.78 7.76
C HIS A 65 12.94 -8.44 6.39
N ALA A 66 13.72 -8.58 5.31
CA ALA A 66 13.26 -8.33 3.96
C ALA A 66 12.09 -9.25 3.56
N ALA A 67 12.17 -10.54 3.90
CA ALA A 67 11.12 -11.50 3.58
C ALA A 67 9.81 -11.24 4.37
N VAL A 68 9.92 -10.82 5.64
CA VAL A 68 8.76 -10.42 6.45
C VAL A 68 8.17 -9.11 5.93
N ALA A 69 9.01 -8.15 5.52
CA ALA A 69 8.56 -6.90 4.91
C ALA A 69 7.77 -7.17 3.62
N GLU A 70 8.31 -7.98 2.70
CA GLU A 70 7.66 -8.37 1.45
C GLU A 70 6.28 -9.02 1.69
N ARG A 71 6.20 -9.96 2.65
CA ARG A 71 4.92 -10.57 3.05
C ARG A 71 3.94 -9.54 3.61
N THR A 72 4.43 -8.59 4.41
CA THR A 72 3.61 -7.52 5.00
C THR A 72 3.07 -6.60 3.91
N SER A 73 3.89 -6.23 2.93
CA SER A 73 3.46 -5.46 1.75
C SER A 73 2.37 -6.19 0.96
N ALA A 74 2.55 -7.49 0.73
CA ALA A 74 1.55 -8.30 0.03
C ALA A 74 0.20 -8.32 0.77
N LEU A 75 0.23 -8.51 2.09
CA LEU A 75 -0.97 -8.45 2.94
C LEU A 75 -1.69 -7.10 2.84
N VAL A 76 -0.94 -5.99 2.95
CA VAL A 76 -1.50 -4.64 2.82
C VAL A 76 -2.09 -4.43 1.43
N CYS A 77 -1.37 -4.78 0.37
CA CYS A 77 -1.84 -4.67 -1.01
C CYS A 77 -3.14 -5.46 -1.25
N ASP A 78 -3.24 -6.68 -0.72
CA ASP A 78 -4.44 -7.51 -0.86
C ASP A 78 -5.64 -6.91 -0.11
N ARG A 79 -5.44 -6.41 1.11
CA ARG A 79 -6.48 -5.71 1.89
C ARG A 79 -6.95 -4.43 1.20
N LEU A 80 -6.02 -3.64 0.66
CA LEU A 80 -6.33 -2.43 -0.10
C LEU A 80 -7.12 -2.74 -1.36
N ARG A 81 -6.72 -3.77 -2.12
CA ARG A 81 -7.41 -4.18 -3.36
C ARG A 81 -8.86 -4.58 -3.09
N GLY A 82 -9.11 -5.34 -2.02
CA GLY A 82 -10.47 -5.67 -1.58
C GLY A 82 -11.29 -4.42 -1.23
N ALA A 83 -10.73 -3.52 -0.41
CA ALA A 83 -11.44 -2.33 0.05
C ALA A 83 -11.80 -1.34 -1.09
N MET A 84 -10.95 -1.23 -2.12
CA MET A 84 -11.20 -0.33 -3.25
C MET A 84 -12.26 -0.85 -4.23
N HIS A 85 -12.48 -2.17 -4.30
CA HIS A 85 -13.43 -2.77 -5.23
C HIS A 85 -14.89 -2.45 -4.86
N ASP A 86 -15.19 -2.28 -3.57
CA ASP A 86 -16.56 -2.26 -3.06
C ASP A 86 -17.12 -0.84 -2.81
N SER A 87 -16.43 0.21 -3.25
CA SER A 87 -16.76 1.61 -2.88
C SER A 87 -17.24 2.48 -4.06
N ALA A 88 -18.37 3.17 -3.83
CA ALA A 88 -19.13 3.90 -4.87
C ALA A 88 -18.49 5.23 -5.36
N SER A 89 -17.68 5.92 -4.54
CA SER A 89 -17.05 7.20 -4.89
C SER A 89 -15.54 7.23 -4.62
N PRO A 90 -14.75 8.09 -5.27
CA PRO A 90 -13.32 8.27 -4.98
C PRO A 90 -13.03 8.60 -3.52
N ALA A 91 -13.82 9.47 -2.90
CA ALA A 91 -13.70 9.77 -1.47
C ALA A 91 -13.97 8.54 -0.58
N ALA A 92 -15.00 7.74 -0.91
CA ALA A 92 -15.30 6.51 -0.20
C ALA A 92 -14.18 5.46 -0.38
N ARG A 93 -13.64 5.31 -1.60
CA ARG A 93 -12.49 4.45 -1.90
C ARG A 93 -11.27 4.83 -1.08
N LEU A 94 -10.98 6.12 -0.96
CA LEU A 94 -9.86 6.60 -0.15
C LEU A 94 -10.04 6.25 1.33
N ARG A 95 -11.22 6.53 1.91
CA ARG A 95 -11.50 6.18 3.31
C ARG A 95 -11.40 4.67 3.52
N ALA A 96 -11.93 3.87 2.61
CA ALA A 96 -11.89 2.41 2.68
C ALA A 96 -10.44 1.89 2.63
N ALA A 97 -9.62 2.44 1.73
CA ALA A 97 -8.19 2.11 1.64
C ALA A 97 -7.44 2.46 2.94
N ILE A 98 -7.64 3.66 3.48
CA ILE A 98 -7.01 4.09 4.74
C ILE A 98 -7.46 3.19 5.89
N ARG A 99 -8.76 2.91 6.01
CA ARG A 99 -9.28 2.00 7.03
C ARG A 99 -8.68 0.60 6.91
N ALA A 100 -8.57 0.07 5.69
CA ALA A 100 -7.98 -1.24 5.46
C ALA A 100 -6.51 -1.28 5.90
N TYR A 101 -5.71 -0.28 5.50
CA TYR A 101 -4.32 -0.15 5.94
C TYR A 101 -4.21 -0.09 7.46
N VAL A 102 -4.91 0.83 8.10
CA VAL A 102 -4.90 0.99 9.57
C VAL A 102 -5.39 -0.28 10.27
N GLY A 103 -6.35 -1.00 9.69
CA GLY A 103 -6.79 -2.31 10.19
C GLY A 103 -5.65 -3.32 10.24
N VAL A 104 -4.81 -3.41 9.19
CA VAL A 104 -3.64 -4.30 9.22
C VAL A 104 -2.64 -3.89 10.31
N LEU A 105 -2.43 -2.58 10.51
CA LEU A 105 -1.55 -2.06 11.58
C LEU A 105 -2.06 -2.49 12.95
N ALA A 106 -3.36 -2.35 13.18
CA ALA A 106 -4.03 -2.72 14.43
C ALA A 106 -4.01 -4.24 14.68
N GLU A 107 -4.18 -5.05 13.62
CA GLU A 107 -4.16 -6.51 13.68
C GLU A 107 -2.75 -7.05 13.96
N HIS A 108 -1.71 -6.39 13.43
CA HIS A 108 -0.33 -6.90 13.44
C HIS A 108 0.72 -5.89 13.93
N PRO A 109 0.57 -5.28 15.11
CA PRO A 109 1.44 -4.20 15.57
C PRO A 109 2.89 -4.65 15.78
N GLY A 110 3.11 -5.89 16.23
CA GLY A 110 4.45 -6.47 16.41
C GLY A 110 5.21 -6.63 15.08
N VAL A 111 4.50 -7.04 14.03
CA VAL A 111 5.08 -7.19 12.69
C VAL A 111 5.47 -5.82 12.12
N PHE A 112 4.59 -4.83 12.17
CA PHE A 112 4.88 -3.50 11.65
C PHE A 112 6.07 -2.84 12.36
N ARG A 113 6.13 -2.95 13.70
CA ARG A 113 7.29 -2.45 14.46
C ARG A 113 8.59 -3.16 14.07
N PHE A 114 8.55 -4.47 13.80
CA PHE A 114 9.72 -5.25 13.34
C PHE A 114 10.19 -4.82 11.94
N VAL A 115 9.27 -4.64 10.99
CA VAL A 115 9.59 -4.16 9.64
C VAL A 115 10.21 -2.76 9.69
N ARG A 116 9.60 -1.86 10.48
CA ARG A 116 10.12 -0.49 10.72
C ARG A 116 11.52 -0.50 11.32
N ALA A 117 11.76 -1.33 12.33
CA ALA A 117 13.07 -1.45 12.96
C ALA A 117 14.16 -1.89 11.97
N GLY A 118 13.84 -2.82 11.07
CA GLY A 118 14.75 -3.22 9.99
C GLY A 118 15.17 -2.05 9.11
N ARG A 119 14.22 -1.18 8.73
CA ARG A 119 14.50 0.01 7.89
C ARG A 119 15.39 1.02 8.58
N LEU A 120 15.12 1.33 9.85
CA LEU A 120 15.97 2.22 10.66
C LEU A 120 17.39 1.66 10.85
N GLY A 121 17.51 0.32 10.84
CA GLY A 121 18.79 -0.40 10.85
C GLY A 121 19.50 -0.49 9.48
N GLY A 122 19.08 0.28 8.47
CA GLY A 122 19.71 0.34 7.16
C GLY A 122 19.38 -0.83 6.23
N GLN A 123 18.36 -1.63 6.55
CA GLN A 123 17.88 -2.66 5.63
C GLN A 123 17.05 -2.02 4.51
N PRO A 124 17.22 -2.44 3.24
CA PRO A 124 16.50 -1.84 2.13
C PRO A 124 14.98 -1.91 2.36
N GLY A 125 14.35 -0.74 2.41
CA GLY A 125 12.90 -0.56 2.57
C GLY A 125 12.16 -0.81 1.26
N ALA A 126 12.29 -2.02 0.72
CA ALA A 126 11.70 -2.40 -0.56
C ALA A 126 10.16 -2.32 -0.58
N ASP A 127 9.51 -2.25 0.58
CA ASP A 127 8.05 -2.21 0.71
C ASP A 127 7.44 -0.86 0.31
N CYS A 128 7.95 0.26 0.84
CA CYS A 128 7.37 1.57 0.56
C CYS A 128 7.76 2.12 -0.80
N GLU A 129 8.94 1.78 -1.29
CA GLU A 129 9.32 2.11 -2.67
C GLU A 129 8.43 1.34 -3.66
N ALA A 130 8.16 0.05 -3.42
CA ALA A 130 7.21 -0.71 -4.21
C ALA A 130 5.78 -0.16 -4.10
N ALA A 131 5.32 0.17 -2.88
CA ALA A 131 4.00 0.76 -2.66
C ALA A 131 3.84 2.12 -3.36
N ALA A 132 4.84 3.00 -3.25
CA ALA A 132 4.87 4.27 -3.95
C ALA A 132 4.90 4.08 -5.47
N GLY A 133 5.62 3.08 -5.99
CA GLY A 133 5.62 2.74 -7.42
C GLY A 133 4.24 2.29 -7.92
N VAL A 134 3.52 1.49 -7.14
CA VAL A 134 2.14 1.07 -7.46
C VAL A 134 1.20 2.28 -7.44
N VAL A 135 1.23 3.09 -6.37
CA VAL A 135 0.40 4.31 -6.27
C VAL A 135 0.70 5.29 -7.40
N ALA A 136 1.97 5.49 -7.76
CA ALA A 136 2.37 6.34 -8.87
C ALA A 136 1.80 5.84 -10.21
N THR A 137 1.76 4.52 -10.41
CA THR A 137 1.20 3.91 -11.62
C THR A 137 -0.32 4.13 -11.70
N LEU A 138 -1.02 3.96 -10.58
CA LEU A 138 -2.45 4.24 -10.51
C LEU A 138 -2.76 5.72 -10.76
N LEU A 139 -2.03 6.63 -10.11
CA LEU A 139 -2.19 8.07 -10.30
C LEU A 139 -1.92 8.48 -11.75
N ARG A 140 -0.86 7.97 -12.39
CA ARG A 140 -0.59 8.19 -13.82
C ARG A 140 -1.74 7.73 -14.69
N GLY A 141 -2.30 6.54 -14.45
CA GLY A 141 -3.44 6.02 -15.19
C GLY A 141 -4.68 6.92 -15.08
N GLN A 142 -4.95 7.46 -13.88
CA GLN A 142 -6.05 8.40 -13.66
C GLN A 142 -5.81 9.74 -14.37
N LEU A 143 -4.63 10.33 -14.24
CA LEU A 143 -4.29 11.59 -14.93
C LEU A 143 -4.39 11.44 -16.45
N HIS A 144 -3.90 10.33 -17.00
CA HIS A 144 -4.00 10.05 -18.42
C HIS A 144 -5.48 9.93 -18.88
N ALA A 145 -6.37 9.40 -18.04
CA ALA A 145 -7.80 9.36 -18.34
C ALA A 145 -8.44 10.76 -18.43
N PHE A 146 -7.86 11.76 -17.74
CA PHE A 146 -8.22 13.18 -17.87
C PHE A 146 -7.46 13.91 -18.99
N GLY A 147 -6.65 13.19 -19.78
CA GLY A 147 -5.82 13.80 -20.83
C GLY A 147 -4.60 14.56 -20.30
N ILE A 148 -4.21 14.30 -19.05
CA ILE A 148 -3.08 14.97 -18.39
C ILE A 148 -1.88 14.01 -18.37
N ASP A 149 -0.81 14.39 -19.06
CA ASP A 149 0.50 13.74 -18.93
C ASP A 149 1.37 14.57 -17.99
N SER A 150 1.61 14.06 -16.77
CA SER A 150 2.35 14.80 -15.74
C SER A 150 3.33 13.90 -15.00
N PRO A 151 4.61 14.31 -14.90
CA PRO A 151 5.60 13.59 -14.09
C PRO A 151 5.31 13.69 -12.58
N ALA A 152 4.38 14.55 -12.17
CA ALA A 152 4.07 14.83 -10.76
C ALA A 152 3.49 13.62 -10.00
N ALA A 153 2.94 12.62 -10.71
CA ALA A 153 2.39 11.42 -10.10
C ALA A 153 3.41 10.65 -9.23
N ALA A 154 4.69 10.62 -9.64
CA ALA A 154 5.74 9.92 -8.90
C ALA A 154 6.07 10.59 -7.55
N PRO A 155 6.43 11.89 -7.49
CA PRO A 155 6.70 12.56 -6.22
C PRO A 155 5.45 12.63 -5.32
N TRP A 156 4.25 12.78 -5.88
CA TRP A 156 3.01 12.73 -5.08
C TRP A 156 2.81 11.37 -4.43
N ALA A 157 2.99 10.27 -5.17
CA ALA A 157 2.85 8.93 -4.62
C ALA A 157 3.83 8.69 -3.45
N HIS A 158 5.09 9.11 -3.59
CA HIS A 158 6.08 8.98 -2.52
C HIS A 158 5.70 9.82 -1.30
N GLY A 159 5.25 11.06 -1.51
CA GLY A 159 4.81 11.93 -0.42
C GLY A 159 3.60 11.37 0.32
N LEU A 160 2.60 10.86 -0.39
CA LEU A 160 1.38 10.29 0.19
C LEU A 160 1.68 8.99 0.95
N VAL A 161 2.45 8.07 0.36
CA VAL A 161 2.85 6.81 1.02
C VAL A 161 3.69 7.10 2.26
N GLY A 162 4.67 7.99 2.16
CA GLY A 162 5.50 8.39 3.29
C GLY A 162 4.70 9.03 4.42
N ALA A 163 3.73 9.90 4.10
CA ALA A 163 2.85 10.51 5.10
C ALA A 163 1.97 9.49 5.82
N VAL A 164 1.38 8.54 5.08
CA VAL A 164 0.55 7.45 5.65
C VAL A 164 1.39 6.51 6.52
N GLU A 165 2.60 6.16 6.07
CA GLU A 165 3.55 5.34 6.83
C GLU A 165 3.93 6.04 8.14
N ALA A 166 4.36 7.30 8.08
CA ALA A 166 4.78 8.08 9.25
C ALA A 166 3.64 8.29 10.25
N ALA A 167 2.43 8.60 9.78
CA ALA A 167 1.26 8.74 10.64
C ALA A 167 0.90 7.41 11.32
N GLY A 168 0.92 6.30 10.58
CA GLY A 168 0.64 4.97 11.14
C GLY A 168 1.70 4.52 12.15
N ALA A 169 2.97 4.81 11.87
CA ALA A 169 4.08 4.57 12.78
C ALA A 169 3.92 5.35 14.10
N TRP A 170 3.53 6.63 14.02
CA TRP A 170 3.21 7.43 15.19
C TRP A 170 2.04 6.83 15.98
N TRP A 171 0.94 6.50 15.30
CA TRP A 171 -0.26 5.94 15.93
C TRP A 171 0.01 4.62 16.65
N LEU A 172 0.86 3.75 16.10
CA LEU A 172 1.25 2.49 16.74
C LEU A 172 2.06 2.65 18.03
N ASP A 173 2.69 3.81 18.23
CA ASP A 173 3.49 4.10 19.42
C ASP A 173 2.71 4.96 20.44
N GLN A 174 1.53 5.48 20.07
CA GLN A 174 0.63 6.19 20.97
C GLN A 174 -0.51 5.26 21.45
N ASP A 175 -1.10 5.56 22.60
CA ASP A 175 -2.18 4.75 23.22
C ASP A 175 -3.49 5.55 23.44
N ASP A 176 -3.56 6.78 22.93
CA ASP A 176 -4.63 7.74 23.27
C ASP A 176 -5.67 7.94 22.16
N MET A 177 -5.34 7.60 20.91
CA MET A 177 -6.22 7.83 19.77
C MET A 177 -6.93 6.55 19.30
N PRO A 178 -8.27 6.48 19.40
CA PRO A 178 -9.04 5.37 18.85
C PRO A 178 -8.82 5.21 17.34
N GLN A 179 -8.81 3.96 16.86
CA GLN A 179 -8.57 3.62 15.46
C GLN A 179 -9.46 4.40 14.49
N GLU A 180 -10.76 4.53 14.78
CA GLU A 180 -11.70 5.21 13.88
C GLU A 180 -11.42 6.71 13.77
N ALA A 181 -11.03 7.36 14.87
CA ALA A 181 -10.63 8.76 14.89
C ALA A 181 -9.33 8.97 14.08
N PHE A 182 -8.37 8.06 14.23
CA PHE A 182 -7.14 8.08 13.44
C PHE A 182 -7.42 7.92 11.93
N VAL A 183 -8.28 6.97 11.55
CA VAL A 183 -8.73 6.77 10.16
C VAL A 183 -9.39 8.03 9.61
N GLU A 184 -10.23 8.70 10.39
CA GLU A 184 -10.90 9.93 9.98
C GLU A 184 -9.89 11.07 9.71
N HIS A 185 -9.00 11.36 10.66
CA HIS A 185 -8.00 12.41 10.51
C HIS A 185 -7.04 12.15 9.34
N LEU A 186 -6.58 10.90 9.18
CA LEU A 186 -5.71 10.53 8.08
C LEU A 186 -6.44 10.61 6.73
N THR A 187 -7.74 10.29 6.68
CA THR A 187 -8.57 10.46 5.47
C THR A 187 -8.68 11.92 5.07
N VAL A 188 -8.89 12.82 6.03
CA VAL A 188 -8.96 14.27 5.76
C VAL A 188 -7.63 14.77 5.21
N LEU A 189 -6.51 14.40 5.83
CA LEU A 189 -5.17 14.82 5.40
C LEU A 189 -4.85 14.34 3.97
N VAL A 190 -4.98 13.03 3.73
CA VAL A 190 -4.63 12.42 2.44
C VAL A 190 -5.60 12.89 1.35
N GLY A 191 -6.90 12.97 1.66
CA GLY A 191 -7.91 13.46 0.71
C GLY A 191 -7.70 14.92 0.36
N GLY A 192 -7.34 15.75 1.33
CA GLY A 192 -6.96 17.15 1.11
C GLY A 192 -5.75 17.29 0.20
N ALA A 193 -4.71 16.50 0.44
CA ALA A 193 -3.49 16.49 -0.38
C ALA A 193 -3.76 16.02 -1.82
N VAL A 194 -4.52 14.94 -2.01
CA VAL A 194 -4.94 14.45 -3.33
C VAL A 194 -5.75 15.52 -4.07
N ASN A 195 -6.72 16.14 -3.41
CA ASN A 195 -7.52 17.20 -4.01
C ASN A 195 -6.68 18.43 -4.40
N ALA A 196 -5.70 18.81 -3.58
CA ALA A 196 -4.77 19.91 -3.90
C ALA A 196 -3.88 19.56 -5.10
N ALA A 197 -3.36 18.34 -5.14
CA ALA A 197 -2.54 17.83 -6.25
C ALA A 197 -3.33 17.84 -7.58
N LEU A 198 -4.56 17.31 -7.57
CA LEU A 198 -5.44 17.28 -8.74
C LEU A 198 -5.75 18.70 -9.27
N ARG A 199 -6.05 19.65 -8.39
CA ARG A 199 -6.26 21.06 -8.78
C ARG A 199 -5.01 21.69 -9.40
N SER A 200 -3.83 21.33 -8.93
CA SER A 200 -2.57 21.90 -9.44
C SER A 200 -2.29 21.55 -10.91
N VAL A 201 -2.93 20.50 -11.42
CA VAL A 201 -2.83 20.05 -12.82
C VAL A 201 -4.13 20.25 -13.61
N GLY A 202 -5.07 21.05 -13.08
CA GLY A 202 -6.28 21.45 -13.80
C GLY A 202 -7.45 20.46 -13.73
N VAL A 203 -7.40 19.42 -12.90
CA VAL A 203 -8.56 18.54 -12.66
C VAL A 203 -9.57 19.26 -11.75
N PRO A 204 -10.83 19.47 -12.17
CA PRO A 204 -11.83 20.12 -11.33
C PRO A 204 -12.23 19.23 -10.13
N PRO A 205 -12.64 19.82 -9.00
CA PRO A 205 -13.17 19.05 -7.87
C PRO A 205 -14.45 18.31 -8.29
N GLU A 206 -14.61 17.07 -7.81
CA GLU A 206 -15.83 16.29 -8.04
C GLU A 206 -17.08 17.08 -7.64
N GLY A 207 -18.06 17.16 -8.55
CA GLY A 207 -19.36 17.82 -8.30
C GLY A 207 -19.61 19.12 -9.05
N ARG A 208 -18.72 19.59 -9.93
CA ARG A 208 -19.11 20.56 -10.97
C ARG A 208 -19.40 19.83 -12.27
N GLU A 209 -20.67 19.68 -12.61
CA GLU A 209 -21.05 19.50 -14.02
C GLU A 209 -20.36 20.60 -14.83
N PRO A 210 -19.80 20.30 -16.02
CA PRO A 210 -19.43 21.36 -16.93
C PRO A 210 -20.71 22.15 -17.17
N THR A 211 -20.73 23.41 -16.74
CA THR A 211 -21.81 24.33 -17.05
C THR A 211 -21.99 24.23 -18.55
N ARG A 212 -23.05 23.55 -19.00
CA ARG A 212 -23.51 23.65 -20.38
C ARG A 212 -23.75 25.13 -20.53
N GLN A 213 -22.83 25.78 -21.22
CA GLN A 213 -22.99 27.16 -21.62
C GLN A 213 -24.25 27.15 -22.47
N THR A 214 -25.34 27.61 -21.86
CA THR A 214 -26.58 27.95 -22.54
C THR A 214 -26.14 28.89 -23.65
N ARG A 215 -26.11 28.38 -24.89
CA ARG A 215 -26.23 29.22 -26.07
C ARG A 215 -27.65 29.76 -25.99
N GLU A 216 -27.78 30.84 -25.25
CA GLU A 216 -28.99 31.64 -25.16
C GLU A 216 -29.13 32.33 -26.52
N ASP A 217 -30.12 31.83 -27.24
CA ASP A 217 -31.04 32.58 -28.09
C ASP A 217 -30.46 33.29 -29.31
N ASP A 218 -30.28 32.46 -30.33
CA ASP A 218 -30.76 32.76 -31.68
C ASP A 218 -32.30 32.93 -31.62
N HIS A 219 -32.75 34.14 -31.26
CA HIS A 219 -34.14 34.57 -31.42
C HIS A 219 -34.21 35.66 -32.48
N ASP A 220 -34.36 35.16 -33.71
CA ASP A 220 -35.29 35.64 -34.73
C ASP A 220 -36.20 36.79 -34.28
N HIS A 221 -35.86 38.00 -34.71
CA HIS A 221 -36.82 39.06 -34.95
C HIS A 221 -36.75 39.47 -36.42
N SER A 222 -37.11 38.54 -37.30
CA SER A 222 -37.78 38.86 -38.55
C SER A 222 -39.13 39.50 -38.25
N ARG A 223 -39.16 40.84 -38.16
CA ARG A 223 -40.40 41.61 -38.29
C ARG A 223 -40.31 42.51 -39.51
N SER A 224 -40.90 42.04 -40.60
CA SER A 224 -41.59 42.85 -41.59
C SER A 224 -42.84 42.08 -42.00
N PRO A 225 -44.03 42.71 -41.98
CA PRO A 225 -44.60 43.02 -43.29
C PRO A 225 -45.42 44.32 -43.36
N ALA A 226 -45.59 44.75 -44.61
CA ALA A 226 -46.49 45.76 -45.18
C ALA A 226 -46.10 47.24 -45.02
#